data_AF-A0A7J2TJ48-F1
#
_entry.id   AF-A0A7J2TJ48-F1
#
_cell.length_a   1.000
_cell.length_b   1.000
_cell.length_c   1.000
_cell.angle_alpha   90.00
_cell.angle_beta   90.00
_cell.angle_gamma   90.00
#
_symmetry.space_group_name_H-M   'P 1'
#
loop_
_entity.id
_entity.type
_entity.pdbx_description
1 polymer ?
#
loop_
_entity_poly.entity_id
_entity_poly.type
_entity_poly.pdbx_seq_one_letter_code
_entity_poly.pdbx_strand_id
1 'polypeptide(L)' 'MISELRAMKLSVSLRNTKALVLFDKETKNYRVVDCSRKSFCRTYISRNCPPYCEIIVAVKDFSLKRRKPKAEVVEL' A
#
# COMPACT_ATOMS: atom_id res chain seq x y z
N MET A 1 14.20 -6.84 4.02
CA MET A 1 13.85 -7.17 2.63
C MET A 1 12.46 -7.77 2.65
N ILE A 2 11.56 -7.35 1.75
CA ILE A 2 10.22 -7.95 1.64
C ILE A 2 10.38 -9.22 0.82
N SER A 3 10.10 -10.38 1.41
CA SER A 3 10.02 -11.63 0.66
C SER A 3 8.69 -11.66 -0.08
N GLU A 4 8.73 -11.53 -1.41
CA GLU A 4 7.54 -11.51 -2.27
C GLU A 4 6.66 -12.76 -2.13
N LEU A 5 7.25 -13.88 -1.68
CA LEU A 5 6.55 -15.14 -1.40
C LEU A 5 5.61 -15.10 -0.17
N ARG A 6 5.76 -14.10 0.72
CA ARG A 6 4.94 -13.96 1.95
C ARG A 6 4.17 -12.64 2.03
N ALA A 7 4.39 -11.74 1.08
CA ALA A 7 3.72 -10.45 1.05
C ALA A 7 2.33 -10.58 0.42
N MET A 8 1.32 -10.00 1.07
CA MET A 8 0.01 -9.85 0.44
C MET A 8 0.08 -8.78 -0.63
N LYS A 9 -0.53 -9.07 -1.78
CA LYS A 9 -0.67 -8.12 -2.87
C LYS A 9 -2.00 -7.41 -2.72
N LEU A 10 -1.95 -6.10 -2.58
CA LEU A 10 -3.12 -5.27 -2.30
C LEU A 10 -3.29 -4.23 -3.40
N SER A 11 -4.49 -4.19 -3.97
CA SER A 11 -4.95 -3.08 -4.80
C SER A 11 -5.63 -2.06 -3.90
N VAL A 12 -5.18 -0.82 -3.95
CA VAL A 12 -5.74 0.29 -3.19
C VAL A 12 -6.29 1.32 -4.16
N SER A 13 -7.58 1.62 -4.06
CA SER A 13 -8.26 2.63 -4.86
C SER A 13 -8.75 3.79 -3.98
N LEU A 14 -8.17 4.96 -4.25
CA LEU A 14 -8.60 6.27 -3.78
C LEU A 14 -9.32 7.00 -4.93
N ARG A 15 -10.04 8.07 -4.61
CA ARG A 15 -10.85 8.85 -5.57
C ARG A 15 -10.13 9.17 -6.89
N ASN A 16 -8.85 9.55 -6.82
CA ASN A 16 -8.05 9.95 -7.98
C ASN A 16 -6.74 9.15 -8.14
N THR A 17 -6.57 8.04 -7.42
CA THR A 17 -5.29 7.30 -7.40
C THR A 17 -5.55 5.83 -7.15
N LYS A 18 -4.96 4.97 -7.96
CA LYS A 18 -4.91 3.52 -7.75
C LYS A 18 -3.47 3.13 -7.51
N ALA A 19 -3.22 2.20 -6.60
CA ALA A 19 -1.89 1.72 -6.31
C ALA A 19 -1.89 0.22 -6.02
N LEU A 20 -0.80 -0.41 -6.42
CA LEU A 20 -0.50 -1.80 -6.11
C LEU A 20 0.56 -1.82 -5.01
N VAL A 21 0.28 -2.51 -3.92
CA VAL A 21 1.14 -2.56 -2.73
C VAL A 21 1.41 -4.00 -2.35
N LEU A 22 2.67 -4.32 -2.08
CA LEU A 22 3.07 -5.54 -1.39
C LEU A 22 3.20 -5.22 0.10
N PHE A 23 2.51 -5.97 0.95
CA PHE A 23 2.55 -5.79 2.40
C PHE A 23 2.90 -7.09 3.11
N ASP A 24 3.92 -7.03 3.96
CA ASP A 24 4.32 -8.12 4.84
C ASP A 24 3.73 -7.89 6.24
N LYS A 25 2.86 -8.79 6.71
CA LYS A 25 2.21 -8.70 8.02
C LYS A 25 3.17 -8.89 9.19
N GLU A 26 4.19 -9.74 9.05
CA GLU A 26 5.13 -10.07 10.13
C GLU A 26 6.06 -8.89 10.37
N THR A 27 6.70 -8.42 9.30
CA THR A 27 7.68 -7.33 9.39
C THR A 27 7.04 -5.95 9.34
N LYS A 28 5.73 -5.86 9.02
CA LYS A 28 4.97 -4.62 8.78
C LYS A 28 5.56 -3.74 7.69
N ASN A 29 6.42 -4.33 6.84
CA ASN A 29 7.03 -3.66 5.71
C ASN A 29 6.07 -3.60 4.53
N TYR A 30 6.25 -2.57 3.71
CA TYR A 30 5.44 -2.38 2.52
C TYR A 30 6.29 -1.90 1.35
N ARG A 31 5.84 -2.19 0.14
CA ARG A 31 6.41 -1.69 -1.10
C ARG A 31 5.30 -1.34 -2.06
N VAL A 32 5.27 -0.09 -2.51
CA VAL A 32 4.39 0.33 -3.61
C VAL A 32 5.05 -0.12 -4.90
N VAL A 33 4.39 -1.02 -5.62
CA VAL A 33 4.89 -1.62 -6.88
C VAL A 33 4.43 -0.81 -8.07
N ASP A 34 3.20 -0.31 -8.04
CA ASP A 34 2.64 0.51 -9.11
C ASP A 34 1.66 1.55 -8.55
N CYS A 35 1.48 2.64 -9.29
CA CYS A 35 0.61 3.74 -8.91
C CYS A 35 0.21 4.61 -10.10
N SER A 36 -1.10 4.79 -10.29
CA SER A 36 -1.67 5.51 -11.43
C SER A 36 -1.30 6.99 -11.45
N ARG A 37 -1.13 7.61 -10.27
CA ARG A 37 -0.74 9.02 -10.16
C ARG A 37 0.79 9.12 -10.05
N LYS A 38 1.45 8.99 -11.20
CA LYS A 38 2.92 8.95 -11.30
C LYS A 38 3.62 10.14 -10.66
N SER A 39 3.04 11.34 -10.58
CA SER A 39 3.64 12.48 -9.85
C SER A 39 3.56 12.33 -8.33
N PHE A 40 2.43 11.83 -7.83
CA PHE A 40 2.25 11.51 -6.41
C PHE A 40 3.17 10.37 -5.99
N CYS A 41 3.38 9.40 -6.86
CA CYS A 41 4.20 8.23 -6.56
C CYS A 41 5.67 8.36 -6.99
N ARG A 42 6.06 9.17 -7.99
CA ARG A 42 7.48 9.36 -8.43
C ARG A 42 8.37 9.86 -7.31
N THR A 43 7.85 10.68 -6.40
CA THR A 43 8.59 11.14 -5.22
C THR A 43 8.85 10.00 -4.21
N TYR A 44 8.16 8.86 -4.35
CA TYR A 44 8.05 7.84 -3.31
C TYR A 44 8.23 6.37 -3.79
N ILE A 45 8.29 6.09 -5.09
CA ILE A 45 8.46 4.74 -5.68
C ILE A 45 9.90 4.28 -5.46
N SER A 46 10.08 3.56 -4.36
CA SER A 46 11.06 2.48 -4.17
C SER A 46 10.95 1.99 -2.73
N ARG A 47 10.82 2.91 -1.75
CA ARG A 47 10.72 2.62 -0.31
C ARG A 47 10.04 3.71 0.53
N ASN A 48 9.59 4.81 -0.08
CA ASN A 48 9.46 6.09 0.64
C ASN A 48 8.04 6.69 0.66
N CYS A 49 6.95 5.98 0.28
CA CYS A 49 5.63 6.58 0.56
C CYS A 49 5.59 6.80 2.08
N PRO A 50 5.42 8.06 2.53
CA PRO A 50 5.58 8.37 3.94
C PRO A 50 4.62 7.51 4.76
N PRO A 51 4.90 7.24 6.04
CA PRO A 51 4.03 6.40 6.86
C PRO A 51 2.59 6.94 6.96
N TYR A 52 2.40 8.24 6.69
CA TYR A 52 1.13 8.96 6.63
C TYR A 52 0.49 9.04 5.22
N CYS A 53 1.11 8.45 4.21
CA CYS A 53 0.56 8.31 2.85
C CYS A 53 -0.78 7.57 2.92
N GLU A 54 -1.85 8.14 2.36
CA GLU A 54 -3.22 7.59 2.46
C GLU A 54 -3.30 6.14 1.98
N ILE A 55 -2.51 5.79 0.95
CA ILE A 55 -2.39 4.42 0.42
C ILE A 55 -1.85 3.47 1.51
N ILE A 56 -0.75 3.83 2.16
CA ILE A 56 -0.09 3.00 3.18
C ILE A 56 -0.94 2.89 4.44
N VAL A 57 -1.58 3.99 4.81
CA VAL A 57 -2.51 4.02 5.93
C VAL A 57 -3.68 3.06 5.65
N ALA A 58 -4.29 3.12 4.47
CA ALA A 58 -5.37 2.22 4.09
C ALA A 58 -4.94 0.74 4.08
N VAL A 59 -3.74 0.45 3.56
CA VAL A 59 -3.15 -0.89 3.59
C VAL A 59 -2.98 -1.39 5.03
N LYS A 60 -2.39 -0.58 5.92
CA LYS A 60 -2.21 -0.96 7.33
C LYS A 60 -3.55 -1.15 8.03
N ASP A 61 -4.51 -0.28 7.78
CA ASP A 61 -5.85 -0.35 8.37
C ASP A 61 -6.56 -1.66 7.97
N PHE A 62 -6.47 -2.03 6.69
CA PHE A 62 -7.00 -3.29 6.15
C PHE A 62 -6.25 -4.50 6.68
N SER A 63 -4.94 -4.56 6.47
CA SER A 63 -4.09 -5.72 6.76
C SER A 63 -3.93 -6.02 8.24
N LEU A 64 -3.94 -4.99 9.09
CA LEU A 64 -3.81 -5.12 10.55
C LEU A 64 -5.17 -5.03 11.27
N LYS A 65 -6.29 -4.92 10.54
CA LYS A 65 -7.65 -4.79 11.08
C LYS A 65 -7.79 -3.70 12.16
N ARG A 66 -7.03 -2.60 12.04
CA ARG A 66 -7.04 -1.51 13.03
C ARG A 66 -8.32 -0.69 12.97
N ARG A 67 -8.83 -0.44 11.76
CA ARG A 67 -10.03 0.34 11.47
C ARG A 67 -10.51 0.08 10.06
N LYS A 68 -11.75 0.48 9.74
CA LYS A 68 -12.26 0.42 8.37
C LYS A 68 -11.45 1.39 7.47
N PRO A 69 -10.82 0.91 6.40
CA PRO A 69 -10.07 1.77 5.48
C PRO A 69 -10.98 2.83 4.84
N LYS A 70 -10.46 4.03 4.64
CA LYS A 70 -11.14 5.08 3.86
C LYS A 70 -11.03 4.87 2.35
N ALA A 71 -10.04 4.08 1.93
CA ALA A 71 -9.86 3.65 0.55
C ALA A 71 -10.50 2.29 0.34
N GLU A 72 -10.84 1.97 -0.90
CA GLU A 72 -11.18 0.60 -1.27
C GLU A 72 -9.88 -0.21 -1.34
N VAL A 73 -9.80 -1.30 -0.59
CA VAL A 73 -8.63 -2.19 -0.54
C VAL A 73 -9.08 -3.60 -0.86
N VAL A 74 -8.44 -4.21 -1.87
CA VAL A 74 -8.72 -5.57 -2.34
C VAL A 74 -7.43 -6.37 -2.33
N GLU A 75 -7.48 -7.57 -1.75
CA GLU A 75 -6.38 -8.54 -1.82
C GLU A 75 -6.45 -9.29 -3.16
N LEU A 76 -5.31 -9.33 -3.87
CA LEU A 76 -5.15 -9.89 -5.21
C LEU A 76 -4.40 -11.22 -5.19
#